data_AF-A0A5J6P661-F1
#
_entry.id   AF-A0A5J6P661-F1
#
_cell.length_a   1.000
_cell.length_b   1.000
_cell.length_c   1.000
_cell.angle_alpha   90.00
_cell.angle_beta   90.00
_cell.angle_gamma   90.00
#
_symmetry.space_group_name_H-M   'P 1'
#
loop_
_entity.id
_entity.type
_entity.pdbx_description
1 polymer ?
#
loop_
_entity_poly.entity_id
_entity_poly.type
_entity_poly.pdbx_seq_one_letter_code
_entity_poly.pdbx_strand_id
1 'polypeptide(L)' 'MSESITYALKVIPDDKEIPCHLSELKKDDLFYLVQASKKSELLVATDNAFQSNVNGQTIWSIPHEAHA' A
#
# COMPACT_ATOMS: atom_id res chain seq x y z
N MET A 1 -17.93 12.08 -7.44
CA MET A 1 -16.70 12.68 -6.89
C MET A 1 -15.76 11.52 -6.60
N SER A 2 -14.77 11.27 -7.47
CA SER A 2 -13.90 10.09 -7.40
C SER A 2 -12.63 10.43 -6.62
N GLU A 3 -12.75 10.52 -5.30
CA GLU A 3 -11.57 10.56 -4.44
C GLU A 3 -11.13 9.13 -4.17
N SER A 4 -10.30 8.58 -5.05
CA SER A 4 -9.70 7.25 -4.84
C SER A 4 -8.27 7.22 -5.34
N ILE A 5 -7.47 8.23 -4.96
CA ILE A 5 -6.01 8.08 -5.04
C ILE A 5 -5.62 7.24 -3.84
N THR A 6 -5.49 5.93 -4.07
CA THR A 6 -4.97 4.97 -3.09
C THR A 6 -3.46 4.90 -3.31
N TYR A 7 -2.69 5.47 -2.39
CA TYR A 7 -1.23 5.35 -2.37
C TYR A 7 -0.80 4.79 -1.01
N ALA A 8 0.45 4.33 -0.93
CA ALA A 8 1.01 3.80 0.30
C ALA A 8 2.04 4.78 0.90
N LEU A 9 2.20 4.74 2.21
CA LEU A 9 3.30 5.40 2.92
C LEU A 9 4.25 4.30 3.40
N LYS A 10 5.35 4.09 2.69
CA LYS A 10 6.38 3.10 3.07
C LYS A 10 7.18 3.63 4.26
N VAL A 11 7.34 2.80 5.28
CA VAL A 11 8.18 3.07 6.45
C VAL A 11 9.58 2.52 6.19
N ILE A 12 10.59 3.38 6.27
CA ILE A 12 12.00 3.00 6.13
C ILE A 12 12.66 2.84 7.51
N PRO A 13 13.86 2.22 7.63
CA PRO A 13 14.50 1.89 8.91
C PRO A 13 14.85 3.05 9.87
N ASP A 14 14.48 4.28 9.53
CA ASP A 14 14.62 5.51 10.34
C ASP A 14 13.24 6.05 10.78
N ASP A 15 12.22 5.19 10.76
CA ASP A 15 10.80 5.51 11.01
C ASP A 15 10.24 6.65 10.12
N LYS A 16 10.89 6.89 8.98
CA LYS A 16 10.43 7.88 8.00
C LYS A 16 9.39 7.26 7.08
N GLU A 17 8.34 8.02 6.84
CA GLU A 17 7.24 7.65 5.95
C GLU A 17 7.44 8.31 4.58
N ILE A 18 7.54 7.50 3.53
CA ILE A 18 7.76 7.95 2.16
C ILE A 18 6.53 7.57 1.33
N PRO A 19 5.82 8.54 0.71
CA PRO A 19 4.76 8.23 -0.25
C PRO A 19 5.31 7.41 -1.41
N CYS A 20 4.67 6.28 -1.69
CA CYS A 20 4.99 5.43 -2.83
C CYS A 20 3.71 4.86 -3.45
N HIS A 21 3.83 4.42 -4.69
CA HIS A 21 2.79 3.66 -5.36
C HIS A 21 2.80 2.20 -4.86
N LEU A 22 1.64 1.54 -4.83
CA LEU A 22 1.54 0.16 -4.33
C LEU A 22 2.46 -0.81 -5.08
N SER A 23 2.69 -0.59 -6.38
CA SER A 23 3.58 -1.42 -7.21
C SER A 23 5.04 -1.39 -6.78
N GLU A 24 5.45 -0.39 -6.00
CA GLU A 24 6.83 -0.22 -5.54
C GLU A 24 7.11 -0.97 -4.23
N LEU A 25 6.05 -1.40 -3.54
CA LEU A 25 6.15 -2.19 -2.33
C LEU A 25 6.59 -3.62 -2.64
N LYS A 26 7.47 -4.12 -1.79
CA LYS A 26 8.03 -5.47 -1.85
C LYS A 26 7.67 -6.22 -0.58
N LYS A 27 7.82 -7.53 -0.64
CA LYS A 27 7.74 -8.37 0.56
C LYS A 27 8.59 -7.80 1.70
N ASP A 28 8.05 -7.86 2.91
CA ASP A 28 8.62 -7.37 4.18
C ASP A 28 8.70 -5.84 4.31
N ASP A 29 8.23 -5.06 3.32
CA ASP A 29 8.06 -3.62 3.49
C ASP A 29 6.96 -3.32 4.51
N LEU A 30 7.25 -2.41 5.44
CA LEU A 30 6.28 -1.81 6.34
C LEU A 30 5.63 -0.61 5.65
N PHE A 31 4.31 -0.49 5.72
CA PHE A 31 3.61 0.61 5.06
C PHE A 31 2.24 0.91 5.69
N TYR A 32 1.71 2.08 5.38
CA TYR A 32 0.31 2.42 5.60
C TYR A 32 -0.42 2.60 4.27
N LEU A 33 -1.69 2.19 4.20
CA LEU A 33 -2.57 2.55 3.10
C LEU A 33 -3.21 3.91 3.37
N VAL A 34 -3.22 4.78 2.37
CA VAL A 34 -3.90 6.07 2.43
C VAL A 34 -5.07 6.08 1.48
N GLN A 35 -6.27 6.26 2.02
CA GLN A 35 -7.51 6.39 1.26
C GLN A 35 -8.34 7.55 1.81
N ALA A 36 -8.77 8.47 0.92
CA ALA A 36 -9.58 9.64 1.28
C ALA A 36 -9.00 10.43 2.48
N SER A 37 -7.69 10.67 2.47
CA SER A 37 -6.94 11.37 3.52
C SER A 37 -6.93 10.68 4.90
N LYS A 38 -7.31 9.40 4.97
CA LYS A 38 -7.18 8.56 6.16
C LYS A 38 -6.08 7.53 5.96
N LYS A 39 -5.27 7.35 7.00
CA LYS A 39 -4.22 6.34 7.09
C LYS A 39 -4.79 5.08 7.75
N SER A 40 -4.46 3.90 7.23
CA SER A 40 -4.74 2.62 7.88
C SER A 40 -3.91 2.41 9.15
N GLU A 41 -4.09 1.26 9.80
CA GLU A 41 -3.07 0.72 10.71
C GLU A 41 -1.76 0.40 9.98
N LEU A 42 -0.68 0.16 10.73
CA LEU A 42 0.60 -0.23 10.16
C LEU A 42 0.51 -1.65 9.63
N LEU A 43 0.90 -1.84 8.38
CA LEU A 43 0.82 -3.10 7.66
C LEU A 43 2.22 -3.58 7.29
N VAL A 44 2.37 -4.89 7.16
CA VAL A 44 3.55 -5.53 6.57
C VAL A 44 3.15 -6.24 5.30
N ALA A 45 3.92 -6.03 4.23
CA ALA A 45 3.73 -6.73 2.97
C ALA A 45 4.17 -8.19 3.11
N THR A 46 3.26 -9.13 2.88
CA THR A 46 3.57 -10.57 2.98
C THR A 46 4.10 -11.15 1.67
N ASP A 47 3.91 -10.43 0.55
CA ASP A 47 4.42 -10.74 -0.78
C ASP A 47 4.60 -9.45 -1.60
N ASN A 48 5.09 -9.58 -2.83
CA ASN A 48 5.22 -8.48 -3.76
C ASN A 48 3.85 -7.98 -4.26
N ALA A 49 3.80 -6.69 -4.59
CA ALA A 49 2.64 -6.11 -5.24
C ALA A 49 2.38 -6.76 -6.61
N PHE A 50 1.12 -6.88 -6.97
CA PHE A 50 0.68 -7.45 -8.23
C PHE A 50 -0.42 -6.62 -8.86
N GLN A 51 -0.54 -6.78 -10.18
CA GLN A 51 -1.59 -6.16 -10.97
C GLN A 51 -2.76 -7.13 -11.10
N SER A 52 -3.97 -6.66 -10.83
CA SER A 52 -5.21 -7.41 -11.01
C SER A 52 -6.18 -6.65 -11.90
N ASN A 53 -7.00 -7.38 -12.67
CA ASN A 53 -8.06 -6.80 -13.48
C ASN A 53 -9.40 -7.06 -12.80
N VAL A 54 -10.04 -6.01 -12.29
CA VAL A 54 -11.35 -6.08 -11.62
C VAL A 54 -12.34 -5.22 -12.39
N ASN A 55 -13.44 -5.83 -12.86
CA ASN A 55 -14.47 -5.15 -13.68
C ASN A 55 -13.91 -4.38 -14.90
N GLY A 56 -12.86 -4.91 -15.54
CA GLY A 56 -12.21 -4.28 -16.70
C GLY A 56 -11.27 -3.11 -16.36
N GLN A 57 -11.04 -2.81 -15.09
CA GLN A 57 -10.01 -1.87 -14.64
C GLN A 57 -8.78 -2.61 -14.11
N THR A 58 -7.62 -2.15 -14.56
CA THR A 58 -6.33 -2.52 -13.99
C THR A 58 -6.15 -1.85 -12.64
N ILE A 59 -6.00 -2.64 -11.57
CA ILE A 59 -5.71 -2.17 -10.21
C ILE A 59 -4.43 -2.81 -9.69
N TRP A 60 -3.72 -2.09 -8.83
CA TRP A 60 -2.61 -2.65 -8.06
C TRP A 60 -3.10 -3.12 -6.70
N SER A 61 -2.61 -4.28 -6.28
CA SER A 61 -2.93 -4.88 -5.00
C SER A 61 -1.66 -5.44 -4.38
N ILE A 62 -1.62 -5.48 -3.06
CA ILE A 62 -0.51 -6.07 -2.31
C ILE A 62 -1.07 -6.95 -1.19
N PRO A 63 -0.63 -8.21 -1.06
CA PRO A 63 -0.95 -9.04 0.10
C PRO A 63 -0.26 -8.47 1.35
N HIS A 64 -1.01 -8.35 2.44
CA HIS A 64 -0.52 -7.74 3.66
C HIS A 64 -1.25 -8.23 4.90
N GLU A 65 -0.60 -8.07 6.05
CA GLU A 65 -1.13 -8.35 7.39
C GLU A 65 -0.87 -7.17 8.32
N ALA A 66 -1.59 -7.08 9.44
CA ALA A 66 -1.35 -6.08 10.46
C ALA A 66 0.02 -6.32 11.12
N HIS A 67 0.83 -5.26 11.24
CA HIS A 67 2.09 -5.33 11.96
C HIS A 67 1.82 -5.25 13.47
N ALA A 68 2.15 -6.33 14.19
CA ALA A 68 1.93 -6.48 15.64
C ALA A 68 2.98 -5.76 16.49
#